data_AF-A0A7K4MVN8-F1
#
_entry.id   AF-A0A7K4MVN8-F1
#
_cell.length_a   1.000
_cell.length_b   1.000
_cell.length_c   1.000
_cell.angle_alpha   90.00
_cell.angle_beta   90.00
_cell.angle_gamma   90.00
#
_symmetry.space_group_name_H-M   'P 1'
#
loop_
_entity.id
_entity.type
_entity.pdbx_description
1 polymer ?
#
loop_
_entity_poly.entity_id
_entity_poly.type
_entity_poly.pdbx_seq_one_letter_code
_entity_poly.pdbx_strand_id
1 'polypeptide(L)'
;MEKYGEEYILKVLKEGIGNRSMLKSMLESIRMGKSLSSYETKYMNIIVNSGSHTDYFTGDSENIKENEILKSKIEIQKADVQIKLEQIRKRNLQVDQRQKEITLKVLSQQKDISQLQNEMKSTEMEIKSTEMEITSHEKVFAEKEKLSNQQQETIKKLHSENNNTNSKLNKISQNVVELKNETILQTIKRNAVIEVEKIKSKLEKQKVIQVRQKQETVKTEVSKTELSIIQIQNEIKIKNSEITSYEKVLIQQEILSDLKENEKNLNIQLHQKYKKLDSIKSNHIIEEKNDEVSSKIKLKKKQIDKLLFEQKEILDAIKQISKETKFQENENNKLNKQVLELNQEQINLEEKISHMQKQKETQEKELADLHTERLEFISKNKQNQEMVQQIQKYQTRLEKISDERRLFESEIKNQTRLLEDEQQKEKNIMADIISVQTKLKD
;
A
#
# COMPACT_ATOMS: atom_id res chain seq x y z
N MET A 1 1.21 -31.14 -90.76
CA MET A 1 0.30 -30.94 -89.62
C MET A 1 1.16 -30.57 -88.42
N GLU A 2 1.02 -29.35 -87.92
CA GLU A 2 1.75 -28.88 -86.73
C GLU A 2 1.32 -29.72 -85.52
N LYS A 3 2.30 -30.36 -84.87
CA LYS A 3 2.05 -31.41 -83.89
C LYS A 3 1.56 -30.88 -82.53
N TYR A 4 1.70 -29.57 -82.28
CA TYR A 4 1.41 -28.91 -81.00
C TYR A 4 0.73 -27.55 -81.22
N GLY A 5 -0.60 -27.56 -81.33
CA GLY A 5 -1.41 -26.34 -81.48
C GLY A 5 -1.64 -25.57 -80.18
N GLU A 6 -2.31 -24.41 -80.28
CA GLU A 6 -2.59 -23.51 -79.15
C GLU A 6 -3.24 -24.24 -77.95
N GLU A 7 -4.24 -25.08 -78.21
CA GLU A 7 -4.96 -25.84 -77.18
C GLU A 7 -4.04 -26.77 -76.39
N TYR A 8 -3.04 -27.35 -77.06
CA TYR A 8 -2.11 -28.28 -76.42
C TYR A 8 -1.14 -27.55 -75.47
N ILE A 9 -0.61 -26.40 -75.89
CA ILE A 9 0.27 -25.58 -75.03
C ILE A 9 -0.51 -25.02 -73.84
N LEU A 10 -1.78 -24.63 -74.02
CA LEU A 10 -2.66 -24.20 -72.93
C LEU A 10 -2.90 -25.31 -71.90
N LYS A 11 -3.08 -26.55 -72.35
CA LYS A 11 -3.23 -27.71 -71.46
C LYS A 11 -1.98 -27.92 -70.61
N VAL A 12 -0.80 -27.93 -71.23
CA VAL A 12 0.49 -28.07 -70.54
C VAL A 12 0.73 -26.93 -69.53
N LEU A 13 0.37 -25.69 -69.88
CA LEU A 13 0.44 -24.54 -68.97
C LEU A 13 -0.50 -24.64 -67.76
N LYS A 14 -1.69 -25.23 -67.93
CA LYS A 14 -2.66 -25.47 -66.84
C LYS A 14 -2.19 -26.59 -65.91
N GLU A 15 -1.58 -27.63 -66.46
CA GLU A 15 -1.03 -28.76 -65.71
C GLU A 15 0.28 -28.40 -64.98
N GLY A 16 0.82 -27.20 -65.20
CA GLY A 16 2.02 -26.71 -64.51
C GLY A 16 3.31 -27.40 -64.96
N ILE A 17 3.28 -28.07 -66.11
CA ILE A 17 4.38 -28.89 -66.60
C ILE A 17 5.31 -28.02 -67.46
N GLY A 18 6.60 -28.00 -67.14
CA GLY A 18 7.61 -27.23 -67.88
C GLY A 18 7.74 -25.75 -67.46
N ASN A 19 8.51 -25.00 -68.25
CA ASN A 19 8.85 -23.61 -67.98
C ASN A 19 7.74 -22.69 -68.48
N ARG A 20 7.03 -22.08 -67.54
CA ARG A 20 5.86 -21.22 -67.79
C ARG A 20 6.16 -20.02 -68.67
N SER A 21 7.36 -19.44 -68.59
CA SER A 21 7.75 -18.28 -69.41
C SER A 21 7.92 -18.69 -70.87
N MET A 22 8.59 -19.82 -71.10
CA MET A 22 8.85 -20.33 -72.44
C MET A 22 7.56 -20.82 -73.12
N LEU A 23 6.68 -21.52 -72.39
CA LEU A 23 5.38 -21.96 -72.91
C LEU A 23 4.44 -20.78 -73.22
N LYS A 24 4.49 -19.68 -72.45
CA LYS A 24 3.75 -18.45 -72.78
C LYS A 24 4.26 -17.81 -74.07
N SER A 25 5.58 -17.77 -74.26
CA SER A 25 6.19 -17.21 -75.48
C SER A 25 5.85 -18.04 -76.73
N MET A 26 5.82 -19.38 -76.61
CA MET A 26 5.35 -20.27 -77.68
C MET A 26 3.87 -20.04 -78.01
N LEU A 27 3.02 -19.93 -76.98
CA LEU A 27 1.59 -19.67 -77.14
C LEU A 27 1.33 -18.36 -77.89
N GLU A 28 2.07 -17.31 -77.53
CA GLU A 28 1.98 -16.01 -78.17
C GLU A 28 2.44 -16.05 -79.63
N SER A 29 3.48 -16.84 -79.93
CA SER A 29 3.95 -17.06 -81.31
C SER A 29 2.90 -17.78 -82.16
N ILE A 30 2.25 -18.81 -81.62
CA ILE A 30 1.15 -19.52 -82.29
C ILE A 30 -0.04 -18.59 -82.53
N ARG A 31 -0.41 -17.76 -81.55
CA ARG A 31 -1.51 -16.77 -81.69
C ARG A 31 -1.23 -15.71 -82.74
N MET A 32 0.04 -15.40 -82.98
CA MET A 32 0.48 -14.54 -84.08
C MET A 32 0.54 -15.28 -85.44
N GLY A 33 0.07 -16.52 -85.52
CA GLY A 33 0.07 -17.34 -86.73
C GLY A 33 1.45 -17.90 -87.12
N LYS A 34 2.42 -17.90 -86.19
CA LYS A 34 3.75 -18.46 -86.43
C LYS A 34 3.82 -19.91 -85.99
N SER A 35 4.49 -20.73 -86.79
CA SER A 35 4.83 -22.11 -86.42
C SER A 35 5.88 -22.13 -85.32
N LEU A 36 5.84 -23.16 -84.47
CA LEU A 36 6.87 -23.38 -83.46
C LEU A 36 8.22 -23.65 -84.14
N SER A 37 9.28 -23.04 -83.62
CA SER A 37 10.64 -23.33 -84.04
C SER A 37 11.04 -24.78 -83.74
N SER A 38 12.12 -25.24 -84.36
CA SER A 38 12.67 -26.58 -84.09
C SER A 38 13.08 -26.75 -82.62
N TYR A 39 13.52 -25.69 -81.96
CA TYR A 39 13.89 -25.71 -80.54
C TYR A 39 12.63 -25.86 -79.67
N GLU A 40 11.58 -25.09 -79.97
CA GLU A 40 10.31 -25.14 -79.25
C GLU A 40 9.59 -26.47 -79.46
N THR A 41 9.66 -27.04 -80.66
CA THR A 41 9.12 -28.37 -80.96
C THR A 41 9.87 -29.47 -80.20
N LYS A 42 11.20 -29.36 -80.09
CA LYS A 42 12.01 -30.31 -79.31
C LYS A 42 11.72 -30.20 -77.82
N TYR A 43 11.52 -28.98 -77.33
CA TYR A 43 11.10 -28.70 -75.96
C TYR A 43 9.74 -29.34 -75.64
N MET A 44 8.76 -29.19 -76.53
CA MET A 44 7.46 -29.84 -76.41
C MET A 44 7.58 -31.36 -76.45
N ASN A 45 8.38 -31.92 -77.37
CA ASN A 45 8.62 -33.38 -77.43
C ASN A 45 9.22 -33.93 -76.13
N ILE A 46 10.10 -33.17 -75.46
CA ILE A 46 10.67 -33.59 -74.17
C ILE A 46 9.57 -33.60 -73.11
N ILE A 47 8.74 -32.55 -73.04
CA ILE A 47 7.61 -32.48 -72.11
C ILE A 47 6.62 -33.63 -72.34
N VAL A 48 6.26 -33.90 -73.60
CA VAL A 48 5.33 -34.96 -73.98
C VAL A 48 5.89 -36.35 -73.64
N ASN A 49 7.17 -36.59 -73.94
CA ASN A 49 7.81 -37.88 -73.66
C ASN A 49 8.17 -38.06 -72.18
N SER A 50 8.31 -36.99 -71.40
CA SER A 50 8.37 -37.08 -69.94
C SER A 50 7.01 -37.33 -69.30
N GLY A 51 5.91 -37.14 -70.05
CA GLY A 51 4.54 -37.39 -69.62
C GLY A 51 4.00 -38.80 -69.92
N SER A 52 4.77 -39.70 -70.54
CA SER A 52 4.38 -41.11 -70.79
C SER A 52 4.71 -42.06 -69.63
N HIS A 53 5.09 -41.52 -68.46
CA HIS A 53 5.17 -42.26 -67.18
C HIS A 53 4.09 -41.81 -66.19
N THR A 54 2.88 -41.50 -66.66
CA THR A 54 1.76 -41.12 -65.80
C THR A 54 1.00 -42.29 -65.18
N ASP A 55 1.39 -43.54 -65.43
CA ASP A 55 0.85 -44.70 -64.69
C ASP A 55 1.50 -44.90 -63.29
N TYR A 56 2.42 -44.03 -62.87
CA TYR A 56 3.04 -44.07 -61.53
C TYR A 56 2.91 -42.78 -60.71
N PHE A 57 2.14 -41.79 -61.17
CA PHE A 57 1.91 -40.53 -60.42
C PHE A 57 0.45 -40.34 -60.04
N THR A 58 -0.10 -41.27 -59.26
CA THR A 58 -1.26 -41.00 -58.39
C THR A 58 -0.87 -40.30 -57.08
N GLY A 59 0.43 -40.04 -56.84
CA GLY A 59 0.94 -39.43 -55.60
C GLY A 59 0.97 -37.89 -55.55
N ASP A 60 0.82 -37.17 -56.67
CA ASP A 60 1.06 -35.71 -56.69
C ASP A 60 -0.19 -34.87 -56.36
N SER A 61 -1.39 -35.45 -56.39
CA SER A 61 -2.60 -34.76 -55.91
C SER A 61 -2.61 -34.59 -54.39
N GLU A 62 -2.00 -35.53 -53.66
CA GLU A 62 -1.85 -35.44 -52.20
C GLU A 62 -0.79 -34.41 -51.81
N ASN A 63 0.37 -34.38 -52.47
CA ASN A 63 1.42 -33.39 -52.17
C ASN A 63 1.01 -31.94 -52.45
N ILE A 64 0.26 -31.67 -53.52
CA ILE A 64 -0.24 -30.31 -53.82
C ILE A 64 -1.32 -29.90 -52.81
N LYS A 65 -2.25 -30.80 -52.48
CA LYS A 65 -3.25 -30.56 -51.43
C LYS A 65 -2.60 -30.38 -50.06
N GLU A 66 -1.60 -31.18 -49.71
CA GLU A 66 -0.84 -31.04 -48.47
C GLU A 66 -0.13 -29.69 -48.40
N ASN A 67 0.49 -29.24 -49.48
CA ASN A 67 1.13 -27.92 -49.51
C ASN A 67 0.13 -26.77 -49.38
N GLU A 68 -1.04 -26.84 -50.02
CA GLU A 68 -2.11 -25.86 -49.83
C GLU A 68 -2.66 -25.89 -48.40
N ILE A 69 -2.88 -27.07 -47.83
CA ILE A 69 -3.30 -27.25 -46.43
C ILE A 69 -2.24 -26.69 -45.46
N LEU A 70 -0.96 -26.94 -45.71
CA LEU A 70 0.14 -26.44 -44.89
C LEU A 70 0.20 -24.90 -44.94
N LYS A 71 0.04 -24.34 -46.13
CA LYS A 71 0.01 -22.88 -46.35
C LYS A 71 -1.17 -22.24 -45.62
N SER A 72 -2.37 -22.81 -45.73
CA SER A 72 -3.55 -22.34 -44.98
C SER A 72 -3.36 -22.49 -43.46
N LYS A 73 -2.74 -23.57 -42.98
CA LYS A 73 -2.43 -23.75 -41.54
C LYS A 73 -1.46 -22.68 -41.03
N ILE A 74 -0.42 -22.34 -41.79
CA ILE A 74 0.53 -21.27 -41.44
C ILE A 74 -0.17 -19.91 -41.42
N GLU A 75 -1.09 -19.66 -42.35
CA GLU A 75 -1.83 -18.41 -42.45
C GLU A 75 -2.81 -18.23 -41.27
N ILE A 76 -3.49 -19.31 -40.87
CA ILE A 76 -4.34 -19.35 -39.67
C ILE A 76 -3.49 -19.14 -38.40
N GLN A 77 -2.35 -19.82 -38.28
CA GLN A 77 -1.44 -19.62 -37.13
C GLN A 77 -0.91 -18.19 -37.05
N LYS A 78 -0.58 -17.56 -38.19
CA LYS A 78 -0.19 -16.15 -38.22
C LYS A 78 -1.31 -15.22 -37.76
N ALA A 79 -2.54 -15.47 -38.18
CA ALA A 79 -3.71 -14.71 -37.75
C ALA A 79 -3.94 -14.85 -36.23
N ASP A 80 -3.85 -16.06 -35.69
CA ASP A 80 -3.98 -16.33 -34.25
C ASP A 80 -2.89 -15.62 -33.42
N VAL A 81 -1.65 -15.62 -33.91
CA VAL A 81 -0.54 -14.89 -33.27
C VAL A 81 -0.81 -13.38 -33.29
N GLN A 82 -1.30 -12.81 -34.39
CA GLN A 82 -1.67 -11.40 -34.46
C GLN A 82 -2.80 -11.04 -33.49
N ILE A 83 -3.83 -11.88 -33.40
CA ILE A 83 -4.95 -11.68 -32.46
C ILE A 83 -4.44 -11.70 -31.02
N LYS A 84 -3.58 -12.67 -30.66
CA LYS A 84 -2.97 -12.75 -29.32
C LYS A 84 -2.10 -11.54 -29.00
N LEU A 85 -1.28 -11.08 -29.95
CA LEU A 85 -0.46 -9.87 -29.80
C LEU A 85 -1.31 -8.62 -29.56
N GLU A 86 -2.42 -8.48 -30.28
CA GLU A 86 -3.32 -7.34 -30.14
C GLU A 86 -4.07 -7.36 -28.80
N GLN A 87 -4.44 -8.55 -28.31
CA GLN A 87 -5.00 -8.71 -26.97
C GLN A 87 -3.98 -8.36 -25.87
N ILE A 88 -2.70 -8.73 -26.04
CA ILE A 88 -1.63 -8.35 -25.11
C ILE A 88 -1.44 -6.83 -25.10
N ARG A 89 -1.42 -6.17 -26.26
CA ARG A 89 -1.33 -4.70 -26.35
C ARG A 89 -2.46 -4.01 -25.60
N LYS A 90 -3.71 -4.48 -25.76
CA LYS A 90 -4.87 -3.93 -25.05
C LYS A 90 -4.76 -4.12 -23.53
N ARG A 91 -4.30 -5.29 -23.06
CA ARG A 91 -4.05 -5.53 -21.63
C ARG A 91 -2.96 -4.63 -21.08
N ASN A 92 -1.85 -4.47 -21.79
CA ASN A 92 -0.76 -3.58 -21.35
C ASN A 92 -1.23 -2.13 -21.24
N LEU A 93 -2.03 -1.64 -22.20
CA LEU A 93 -2.60 -0.30 -22.13
C LEU A 93 -3.51 -0.10 -20.91
N GLN A 94 -4.33 -1.10 -20.57
CA GLN A 94 -5.16 -1.09 -19.36
C GLN A 94 -4.33 -1.12 -18.07
N VAL A 95 -3.25 -1.92 -18.05
CA VAL A 95 -2.34 -1.98 -16.90
C VAL A 95 -1.67 -0.62 -16.70
N ASP A 96 -1.19 0.03 -17.76
CA ASP A 96 -0.58 1.36 -17.69
C ASP A 96 -1.57 2.42 -17.16
N GLN A 97 -2.82 2.37 -17.60
CA GLN A 97 -3.88 3.25 -17.10
C GLN A 97 -4.14 3.03 -15.61
N ARG A 98 -4.31 1.78 -15.18
CA ARG A 98 -4.49 1.43 -13.76
C ARG A 98 -3.29 1.85 -12.93
N GLN A 99 -2.07 1.67 -13.44
CA GLN A 99 -0.85 2.08 -12.75
C GLN A 99 -0.81 3.60 -12.54
N LYS A 100 -1.21 4.39 -13.54
CA LYS A 100 -1.34 5.85 -13.42
C LYS A 100 -2.39 6.25 -12.37
N GLU A 101 -3.56 5.61 -12.37
CA GLU A 101 -4.61 5.88 -11.38
C GLU A 101 -4.16 5.54 -9.95
N ILE A 102 -3.50 4.40 -9.75
CA ILE A 102 -2.95 3.99 -8.45
C ILE A 102 -1.90 5.00 -7.99
N THR A 103 -1.00 5.42 -8.89
CA THR A 103 0.04 6.40 -8.57
C THR A 103 -0.56 7.74 -8.13
N LEU A 104 -1.61 8.21 -8.81
CA LEU A 104 -2.31 9.44 -8.43
C LEU A 104 -3.02 9.31 -7.07
N LYS A 105 -3.65 8.17 -6.79
CA LYS A 105 -4.27 7.90 -5.49
C LYS A 105 -3.24 7.87 -4.36
N VAL A 106 -2.10 7.22 -4.58
CA VAL A 106 -1.00 7.17 -3.60
C VAL A 106 -0.47 8.58 -3.33
N LEU A 107 -0.25 9.39 -4.36
CA LEU A 107 0.18 10.79 -4.19
C LEU A 107 -0.83 11.63 -3.39
N SER A 108 -2.12 11.45 -3.64
CA SER A 108 -3.18 12.10 -2.87
C SER A 108 -3.13 11.68 -1.40
N GLN A 109 -3.06 10.38 -1.13
CA GLN A 109 -2.98 9.85 0.24
C GLN A 109 -1.72 10.34 0.96
N GLN A 110 -0.59 10.45 0.25
CA GLN A 110 0.66 10.97 0.83
C GLN A 110 0.51 12.43 1.28
N LYS A 111 -0.24 13.23 0.52
CA LYS A 111 -0.56 14.62 0.87
C LYS A 111 -1.43 14.68 2.12
N ASP A 112 -2.47 13.85 2.19
CA ASP A 112 -3.37 13.78 3.35
C ASP A 112 -2.61 13.34 4.62
N ILE A 113 -1.72 12.35 4.50
CA ILE A 113 -0.84 11.91 5.60
C ILE A 113 0.06 13.05 6.07
N SER A 114 0.66 13.80 5.15
CA SER A 114 1.51 14.94 5.50
C SER A 114 0.73 16.04 6.24
N GLN A 115 -0.53 16.25 5.86
CA GLN A 115 -1.41 17.21 6.53
C GLN A 115 -1.78 16.74 7.94
N LEU A 116 -2.16 15.47 8.11
CA LEU A 116 -2.43 14.88 9.43
C LEU A 116 -1.21 14.91 10.36
N GLN A 117 0.00 14.71 9.83
CA GLN A 117 1.23 14.82 10.60
C GLN A 117 1.47 16.24 11.11
N ASN A 118 1.13 17.27 10.32
CA ASN A 118 1.24 18.66 10.75
C ASN A 118 0.19 19.00 11.83
N GLU A 119 -1.04 18.51 11.67
CA GLU A 119 -2.10 18.67 12.68
C GLU A 119 -1.75 17.95 14.00
N MET A 120 -1.16 16.75 13.93
CA MET A 120 -0.63 16.04 15.10
C MET A 120 0.45 16.84 15.83
N LYS A 121 1.41 17.44 15.10
CA LYS A 121 2.44 18.29 15.73
C LYS A 121 1.84 19.52 16.39
N SER A 122 0.82 20.13 15.78
CA SER A 122 0.12 21.28 16.35
C SER A 122 -0.58 20.92 17.66
N THR A 123 -1.34 19.82 17.66
CA THR A 123 -2.05 19.33 18.85
C THR A 123 -1.09 18.89 19.96
N GLU A 124 0.06 18.29 19.61
CA GLU A 124 1.09 17.95 20.58
C GLU A 124 1.70 19.19 21.26
N MET A 125 1.84 20.31 20.54
CA MET A 125 2.26 21.59 21.14
C MET A 125 1.18 22.17 22.06
N GLU A 126 -0.10 22.08 21.71
CA GLU A 126 -1.21 22.50 22.57
C GLU A 126 -1.29 21.67 23.86
N ILE A 127 -1.09 20.35 23.77
CA ILE A 127 -1.02 19.46 24.95
C ILE A 127 0.14 19.87 25.87
N LYS A 128 1.34 20.10 25.33
CA LYS A 128 2.47 20.58 26.14
C LYS A 128 2.20 21.93 26.80
N SER A 129 1.51 22.84 26.10
CA SER A 129 1.12 24.13 26.67
C SER A 129 0.16 23.97 27.85
N THR A 130 -0.86 23.12 27.70
CA THR A 130 -1.83 22.85 28.77
C THR A 130 -1.22 22.08 29.95
N GLU A 131 -0.28 21.16 29.71
CA GLU A 131 0.49 20.50 30.79
C GLU A 131 1.30 21.50 31.62
N MET A 132 1.93 22.50 30.97
CA MET A 132 2.63 23.57 31.69
C MET A 132 1.67 24.43 32.52
N GLU A 133 0.48 24.74 32.01
CA GLU A 133 -0.56 25.47 32.75
C GLU A 133 -1.04 24.69 33.98
N ILE A 134 -1.31 23.38 33.84
CA ILE A 134 -1.70 22.51 34.95
C ILE A 134 -0.60 22.47 36.02
N THR A 135 0.65 22.26 35.62
CA THR A 135 1.81 22.25 36.53
C THR A 135 1.94 23.58 37.29
N SER A 136 1.65 24.70 36.62
CA SER A 136 1.61 26.02 37.24
C SER A 136 0.48 26.14 38.28
N HIS A 137 -0.72 25.68 37.94
CA HIS A 137 -1.88 25.70 38.85
C HIS A 137 -1.67 24.79 40.07
N GLU A 138 -1.04 23.62 39.90
CA GLU A 138 -0.69 22.71 41.00
C GLU A 138 0.28 23.37 42.00
N LYS A 139 1.27 24.13 41.53
CA LYS A 139 2.17 24.90 42.41
C LYS A 139 1.41 25.96 43.21
N VAL A 140 0.50 26.70 42.57
CA VAL A 140 -0.35 27.71 43.25
C VAL A 140 -1.26 27.05 44.28
N PHE A 141 -1.81 25.88 43.96
CA PHE A 141 -2.65 25.12 44.89
C PHE A 141 -1.85 24.65 46.11
N ALA A 142 -0.64 24.12 45.91
CA ALA A 142 0.26 23.72 46.99
C ALA A 142 0.67 24.90 47.89
N GLU A 143 0.86 26.10 47.33
CA GLU A 143 1.09 27.32 48.12
C GLU A 143 -0.14 27.74 48.94
N LYS A 144 -1.34 27.68 48.35
CA LYS A 144 -2.59 27.96 49.07
C LYS A 144 -2.87 26.95 50.18
N GLU A 145 -2.55 25.68 49.96
CA GLU A 145 -2.68 24.63 50.97
C GLU A 145 -1.73 24.86 52.15
N LYS A 146 -0.47 25.24 51.89
CA LYS A 146 0.47 25.67 52.94
C LYS A 146 -0.05 26.87 53.73
N LEU A 147 -0.61 27.86 53.06
CA LEU A 147 -1.18 29.05 53.70
C LEU A 147 -2.40 28.68 54.57
N SER A 148 -3.25 27.77 54.10
CA SER A 148 -4.42 27.27 54.85
C SER A 148 -4.01 26.51 56.10
N ASN A 149 -3.00 25.64 55.98
CA ASN A 149 -2.44 24.91 57.14
C ASN A 149 -1.83 25.87 58.17
N GLN A 150 -1.12 26.92 57.71
CA GLN A 150 -0.58 27.96 58.58
C GLN A 150 -1.68 28.78 59.28
N GLN A 151 -2.79 29.06 58.59
CA GLN A 151 -3.97 29.69 59.18
C GLN A 151 -4.66 28.79 60.22
N GLN A 152 -4.77 27.49 59.96
CA GLN A 152 -5.31 26.53 60.93
C GLN A 152 -4.43 26.40 62.18
N GLU A 153 -3.10 26.43 62.04
CA GLU A 153 -2.18 26.49 63.19
C GLU A 153 -2.32 27.79 63.98
N THR A 154 -2.55 28.91 63.29
CA THR A 154 -2.80 30.22 63.93
C THR A 154 -4.13 30.22 64.71
N ILE A 155 -5.18 29.61 64.15
CA ILE A 155 -6.48 29.42 64.83
C ILE A 155 -6.33 28.47 66.02
N LYS A 156 -5.55 27.39 65.91
CA LYS A 156 -5.23 26.50 67.04
C LYS A 156 -4.45 27.23 68.14
N LYS A 157 -3.50 28.11 67.79
CA LYS A 157 -2.81 28.99 68.74
C LYS A 157 -3.76 29.96 69.45
N LEU A 158 -4.64 30.63 68.71
CA LEU A 158 -5.66 31.52 69.26
C LEU A 158 -6.65 30.78 70.17
N HIS A 159 -7.04 29.54 69.85
CA HIS A 159 -7.86 28.70 70.72
C HIS A 159 -7.10 28.20 71.97
N SER A 160 -5.79 28.00 71.90
CA SER A 160 -4.97 27.70 73.07
C SER A 160 -4.71 28.93 73.96
N GLU A 161 -4.66 30.14 73.40
CA GLU A 161 -4.56 31.41 74.14
C GLU A 161 -5.91 31.83 74.76
N ASN A 162 -7.03 31.53 74.11
CA ASN A 162 -8.37 31.84 74.65
C ASN A 162 -8.79 30.91 75.82
N ASN A 163 -8.17 29.74 75.96
CA ASN A 163 -8.33 28.86 77.12
C ASN A 163 -7.57 29.32 78.38
N ASN A 164 -6.78 30.41 78.29
CA ASN A 164 -6.11 31.00 79.46
C ASN A 164 -6.79 32.27 79.99
N THR A 165 -7.87 32.74 79.35
CA THR A 165 -8.57 33.98 79.73
C THR A 165 -9.97 33.74 80.30
N ASN A 166 -10.43 32.48 80.34
CA ASN A 166 -11.75 32.10 80.86
C ASN A 166 -11.71 31.35 82.22
N SER A 167 -10.55 31.28 82.88
CA SER A 167 -10.37 30.66 84.21
C SER A 167 -10.48 31.63 85.40
N LYS A 168 -10.83 32.90 85.16
CA LYS A 168 -10.94 33.95 86.22
C LYS A 168 -12.35 34.45 86.54
N LEU A 169 -13.40 33.83 86.00
CA LEU A 169 -14.77 34.36 86.15
C LEU A 169 -15.84 33.36 86.59
N ASN A 170 -15.46 32.32 87.34
CA ASN A 170 -16.47 31.53 88.05
C ASN A 170 -15.91 30.77 89.25
N LYS A 171 -15.80 31.48 90.39
CA LYS A 171 -15.91 30.89 91.73
C LYS A 171 -15.99 32.02 92.75
N ILE A 172 -17.21 32.27 93.23
CA ILE A 172 -17.58 32.22 94.66
C ILE A 172 -18.89 33.00 94.82
N SER A 173 -19.96 32.27 95.13
CA SER A 173 -21.03 32.78 95.97
C SER A 173 -21.56 31.64 96.85
N GLN A 174 -21.81 32.00 98.11
CA GLN A 174 -22.65 31.34 99.13
C GLN A 174 -22.06 30.19 99.98
N ASN A 175 -21.75 30.44 101.26
CA ASN A 175 -22.71 30.37 102.40
C ASN A 175 -22.07 30.49 103.81
N VAL A 176 -22.46 31.52 104.58
CA VAL A 176 -23.16 31.52 105.89
C VAL A 176 -22.57 30.82 107.16
N VAL A 177 -22.61 31.59 108.29
CA VAL A 177 -22.62 31.25 109.77
C VAL A 177 -21.37 31.55 110.64
N GLU A 178 -21.50 32.62 111.44
CA GLU A 178 -21.34 32.80 112.91
C GLU A 178 -20.07 32.48 113.76
N LEU A 179 -19.84 33.43 114.69
CA LEU A 179 -19.43 33.34 116.11
C LEU A 179 -17.95 33.33 116.57
N LYS A 180 -17.61 34.44 117.25
CA LYS A 180 -16.97 34.61 118.59
C LYS A 180 -15.45 34.53 118.82
N ASN A 181 -15.01 35.56 119.59
CA ASN A 181 -13.89 35.64 120.56
C ASN A 181 -12.46 35.56 119.96
N GLU A 182 -11.39 36.19 120.46
CA GLU A 182 -11.01 36.80 121.74
C GLU A 182 -9.71 37.60 121.46
N THR A 183 -9.64 38.91 121.74
CA THR A 183 -8.83 39.56 122.80
C THR A 183 -7.31 39.63 122.57
N ILE A 184 -6.71 40.70 123.13
CA ILE A 184 -5.26 40.95 123.43
C ILE A 184 -4.54 41.73 122.31
N LEU A 185 -3.93 42.90 122.51
CA LEU A 185 -3.58 43.74 123.67
C LEU A 185 -3.20 45.13 123.08
N GLN A 186 -3.71 46.25 123.60
CA GLN A 186 -2.93 47.25 124.39
C GLN A 186 -1.96 48.14 123.58
N THR A 187 -1.76 49.45 123.81
CA THR A 187 -2.14 50.48 124.81
C THR A 187 -1.72 51.82 124.16
N ILE A 188 -2.36 52.97 124.39
CA ILE A 188 -1.92 54.07 125.29
C ILE A 188 -2.85 55.26 124.95
N LYS A 189 -3.83 55.65 125.80
CA LYS A 189 -3.78 56.60 126.96
C LYS A 189 -3.63 58.08 126.51
N ARG A 190 -4.40 59.10 126.94
CA ARG A 190 -4.90 59.58 128.28
C ARG A 190 -5.95 60.68 128.01
N ASN A 191 -7.09 60.85 128.70
CA ASN A 191 -7.42 61.20 130.11
C ASN A 191 -7.24 62.67 130.55
N ALA A 192 -8.35 63.31 130.98
CA ALA A 192 -8.61 64.02 132.26
C ALA A 192 -9.93 64.86 132.09
N VAL A 193 -11.01 64.86 132.89
CA VAL A 193 -11.34 64.73 134.34
C VAL A 193 -11.22 66.05 135.13
N ILE A 194 -12.42 66.61 135.42
CA ILE A 194 -12.93 67.29 136.65
C ILE A 194 -12.36 68.68 137.08
N GLU A 195 -13.27 69.65 137.30
CA GLU A 195 -13.55 70.43 138.55
C GLU A 195 -14.50 71.62 138.22
N VAL A 196 -15.69 71.80 138.83
CA VAL A 196 -16.08 72.16 140.21
C VAL A 196 -16.15 73.69 140.48
N GLU A 197 -17.40 74.16 140.54
CA GLU A 197 -18.00 75.10 141.52
C GLU A 197 -17.72 76.61 141.61
N LYS A 198 -18.86 77.28 141.91
CA LYS A 198 -19.08 78.54 142.68
C LYS A 198 -18.91 79.82 141.87
N ILE A 199 -19.92 80.68 141.80
CA ILE A 199 -20.52 81.51 142.88
C ILE A 199 -22.03 81.65 142.58
N LYS A 200 -23.06 81.40 143.41
CA LYS A 200 -23.42 81.72 144.81
C LYS A 200 -23.73 83.20 145.12
N SER A 201 -25.00 83.61 144.95
CA SER A 201 -25.83 84.49 145.83
C SER A 201 -26.95 85.14 144.99
N LYS A 202 -28.22 85.33 145.39
CA LYS A 202 -28.90 85.37 146.69
C LYS A 202 -30.23 84.63 146.64
N LEU A 203 -30.50 83.99 147.77
CA LEU A 203 -31.71 83.32 148.24
C LEU A 203 -32.75 84.38 148.68
N GLU A 204 -34.05 84.18 148.41
CA GLU A 204 -35.13 84.12 149.43
C GLU A 204 -36.52 83.91 148.78
N LYS A 205 -37.33 83.00 149.40
CA LYS A 205 -38.79 82.72 149.23
C LYS A 205 -39.22 81.85 148.03
N GLN A 206 -39.21 80.50 148.09
CA GLN A 206 -40.21 79.54 148.67
C GLN A 206 -41.69 79.84 148.31
N LYS A 207 -42.54 78.93 147.81
CA LYS A 207 -42.49 77.46 147.58
C LYS A 207 -43.67 77.03 146.66
N VAL A 208 -43.36 76.19 145.66
CA VAL A 208 -43.99 74.88 145.30
C VAL A 208 -45.48 74.82 144.92
N ILE A 209 -45.95 74.15 143.84
CA ILE A 209 -45.51 73.66 142.51
C ILE A 209 -46.51 72.56 142.14
N GLN A 210 -47.26 72.73 141.04
CA GLN A 210 -48.15 71.72 140.44
C GLN A 210 -47.80 71.55 138.95
N VAL A 211 -46.59 71.04 138.68
CA VAL A 211 -46.05 70.68 137.35
C VAL A 211 -46.35 69.20 137.04
N ARG A 212 -47.63 68.82 137.03
CA ARG A 212 -48.05 67.41 136.85
C ARG A 212 -49.06 67.14 135.72
N GLN A 213 -49.43 68.13 134.90
CA GLN A 213 -50.48 67.95 133.88
C GLN A 213 -50.05 68.20 132.42
N LYS A 214 -48.75 68.37 132.12
CA LYS A 214 -48.25 68.49 130.72
C LYS A 214 -47.28 67.39 130.28
N GLN A 215 -47.00 66.41 131.14
CA GLN A 215 -46.03 65.33 130.86
C GLN A 215 -46.67 64.05 130.28
N GLU A 216 -48.00 63.94 130.33
CA GLU A 216 -48.75 62.75 129.89
C GLU A 216 -49.21 62.84 128.42
N THR A 217 -49.43 64.06 127.92
CA THR A 217 -49.80 64.33 126.51
C THR A 217 -48.64 64.11 125.52
N VAL A 218 -47.41 64.47 125.91
CA VAL A 218 -46.22 64.25 125.04
C VAL A 218 -45.84 62.76 125.01
N LYS A 219 -46.06 62.02 126.10
CA LYS A 219 -45.76 60.57 126.15
C LYS A 219 -46.75 59.74 125.32
N THR A 220 -48.01 60.15 125.24
CA THR A 220 -49.03 59.50 124.40
C THR A 220 -48.90 59.83 122.93
N GLU A 221 -48.47 61.04 122.55
CA GLU A 221 -48.16 61.37 121.15
C GLU A 221 -46.93 60.60 120.64
N VAL A 222 -45.83 60.54 121.40
CA VAL A 222 -44.62 59.80 120.99
C VAL A 222 -44.89 58.30 120.77
N SER A 223 -45.67 57.66 121.65
CA SER A 223 -46.04 56.24 121.45
C SER A 223 -46.97 56.03 120.25
N LYS A 224 -47.81 57.01 119.88
CA LYS A 224 -48.58 56.97 118.63
C LYS A 224 -47.70 57.10 117.40
N THR A 225 -46.70 57.98 117.42
CA THR A 225 -45.73 58.11 116.31
C THR A 225 -44.85 56.87 116.18
N GLU A 226 -44.39 56.26 117.29
CA GLU A 226 -43.64 55.01 117.27
C GLU A 226 -44.45 53.85 116.69
N LEU A 227 -45.73 53.72 117.05
CA LEU A 227 -46.63 52.72 116.47
C LEU A 227 -46.87 52.93 114.96
N SER A 228 -47.05 54.19 114.52
CA SER A 228 -47.17 54.52 113.10
C SER A 228 -45.88 54.24 112.31
N ILE A 229 -44.71 54.50 112.90
CA ILE A 229 -43.41 54.16 112.28
C ILE A 229 -43.27 52.65 112.11
N ILE A 230 -43.64 51.85 113.12
CA ILE A 230 -43.60 50.38 113.05
C ILE A 230 -44.57 49.85 111.97
N GLN A 231 -45.76 50.44 111.85
CA GLN A 231 -46.72 50.08 110.80
C GLN A 231 -46.16 50.37 109.39
N ILE A 232 -45.59 51.55 109.19
CA ILE A 232 -44.97 51.93 107.90
C ILE A 232 -43.78 51.02 107.58
N GLN A 233 -42.93 50.69 108.56
CA GLN A 233 -41.80 49.77 108.37
C GLN A 233 -42.25 48.36 107.99
N ASN A 234 -43.36 47.86 108.58
CA ASN A 234 -43.93 46.57 108.21
C ASN A 234 -44.53 46.58 106.79
N GLU A 235 -45.22 47.65 106.39
CA GLU A 235 -45.72 47.80 105.02
C GLU A 235 -44.58 47.87 103.99
N ILE A 236 -43.50 48.59 104.28
CA ILE A 236 -42.31 48.64 103.42
C ILE A 236 -41.69 47.24 103.29
N LYS A 237 -41.62 46.48 104.38
CA LYS A 237 -41.07 45.11 104.38
C LYS A 237 -41.91 44.16 103.52
N ILE A 238 -43.25 44.24 103.62
CA ILE A 238 -44.17 43.45 102.80
C ILE A 238 -44.03 43.86 101.33
N LYS A 239 -44.09 45.15 101.00
CA LYS A 239 -43.96 45.63 99.62
C LYS A 239 -42.61 45.28 99.00
N ASN A 240 -41.51 45.34 99.77
CA ASN A 240 -40.20 44.91 99.29
C ASN A 240 -40.18 43.40 98.97
N SER A 241 -40.86 42.56 99.78
CA SER A 241 -40.96 41.13 99.49
C SER A 241 -41.81 40.83 98.23
N GLU A 242 -42.84 41.64 97.97
CA GLU A 242 -43.63 41.56 96.73
C GLU A 242 -42.81 41.99 95.51
N ILE A 243 -42.05 43.09 95.60
CA ILE A 243 -41.16 43.54 94.52
C ILE A 243 -40.12 42.47 94.18
N THR A 244 -39.46 41.89 95.18
CA THR A 244 -38.51 40.77 94.96
C THR A 244 -39.19 39.55 94.34
N SER A 245 -40.47 39.30 94.63
CA SER A 245 -41.24 38.23 93.98
C SER A 245 -41.53 38.55 92.51
N TYR A 246 -41.92 39.79 92.18
CA TYR A 246 -42.18 40.22 90.80
C TYR A 246 -40.90 40.25 89.95
N GLU A 247 -39.77 40.67 90.51
CA GLU A 247 -38.47 40.62 89.83
C GLU A 247 -38.08 39.18 89.44
N LYS A 248 -38.35 38.19 90.30
CA LYS A 248 -38.14 36.77 89.98
C LYS A 248 -39.04 36.29 88.83
N VAL A 249 -40.29 36.73 88.78
CA VAL A 249 -41.22 36.38 87.68
C VAL A 249 -40.79 37.01 86.36
N LEU A 250 -40.28 38.24 86.39
CA LEU A 250 -39.77 38.93 85.20
C LEU A 250 -38.56 38.20 84.60
N ILE A 251 -37.61 37.77 85.43
CA ILE A 251 -36.45 36.96 85.01
C ILE A 251 -36.91 35.62 84.39
N GLN A 252 -37.93 34.98 84.95
CA GLN A 252 -38.48 33.73 84.39
C GLN A 252 -39.15 33.95 83.03
N GLN A 253 -39.80 35.10 82.79
CA GLN A 253 -40.38 35.44 81.50
C GLN A 253 -39.31 35.68 80.42
N GLU A 254 -38.19 36.30 80.78
CA GLU A 254 -37.05 36.53 79.88
C GLU A 254 -36.44 35.20 79.43
N ILE A 255 -36.18 34.28 80.37
CA ILE A 255 -35.72 32.90 80.07
C ILE A 255 -36.69 32.18 79.14
N LEU A 256 -38.00 32.35 79.32
CA LEU A 256 -39.01 31.71 78.48
C LEU A 256 -39.01 32.26 77.05
N SER A 257 -38.69 33.54 76.87
CA SER A 257 -38.55 34.17 75.55
C SER A 257 -37.35 33.61 74.80
N ASP A 258 -36.19 33.51 75.47
CA ASP A 258 -34.97 32.94 74.89
C ASP A 258 -35.15 31.46 74.48
N LEU A 259 -35.88 30.69 75.30
CA LEU A 259 -36.22 29.31 74.97
C LEU A 259 -37.12 29.21 73.73
N LYS A 260 -38.12 30.09 73.60
CA LYS A 260 -38.98 30.15 72.41
C LYS A 260 -38.23 30.55 71.15
N GLU A 261 -37.29 31.48 71.26
CA GLU A 261 -36.45 31.89 70.14
C GLU A 261 -35.49 30.76 69.70
N ASN A 262 -34.91 30.04 70.67
CA ASN A 262 -34.12 28.85 70.40
C ASN A 262 -34.94 27.72 69.74
N GLU A 263 -36.17 27.46 70.21
CA GLU A 263 -37.07 26.48 69.60
C GLU A 263 -37.36 26.83 68.13
N LYS A 264 -37.64 28.11 67.84
CA LYS A 264 -37.87 28.59 66.49
C LYS A 264 -36.64 28.40 65.60
N ASN A 265 -35.45 28.76 66.08
CA ASN A 265 -34.20 28.56 65.36
C ASN A 265 -33.91 27.08 65.10
N LEU A 266 -34.15 26.22 66.09
CA LEU A 266 -33.96 24.78 65.96
C LEU A 266 -34.92 24.19 64.90
N ASN A 267 -36.18 24.60 64.90
CA ASN A 267 -37.16 24.19 63.91
C ASN A 267 -36.79 24.66 62.49
N ILE A 268 -36.25 25.87 62.33
CA ILE A 268 -35.73 26.34 61.03
C ILE A 268 -34.56 25.47 60.55
N GLN A 269 -33.60 25.16 61.43
CA GLN A 269 -32.47 24.29 61.09
C GLN A 269 -32.94 22.88 60.74
N LEU A 270 -33.91 22.33 61.47
CA LEU A 270 -34.49 21.02 61.22
C LEU A 270 -35.17 20.97 59.86
N HIS A 271 -35.98 21.99 59.53
CA HIS A 271 -36.64 22.08 58.23
C HIS A 271 -35.65 22.21 57.06
N GLN A 272 -34.56 22.99 57.24
CA GLN A 272 -33.47 23.06 56.26
C GLN A 272 -32.76 21.71 56.09
N LYS A 273 -32.52 20.97 57.18
CA LYS A 273 -31.94 19.62 57.10
C LYS A 273 -32.86 18.64 56.39
N TYR A 274 -34.17 18.69 56.62
CA TYR A 274 -35.12 17.85 55.89
C TYR A 274 -35.14 18.16 54.39
N LYS A 275 -35.18 19.45 54.00
CA LYS A 275 -35.06 19.83 52.58
C LYS A 275 -33.77 19.33 51.92
N LYS A 276 -32.64 19.42 52.63
CA LYS A 276 -31.36 18.86 52.15
C LYS A 276 -31.42 17.34 52.04
N LEU A 277 -32.03 16.66 53.01
CA LEU A 277 -32.19 15.20 52.99
C LEU A 277 -33.08 14.75 51.84
N ASP A 278 -34.18 15.44 51.56
CA ASP A 278 -35.06 15.13 50.42
C ASP A 278 -34.33 15.36 49.09
N SER A 279 -33.51 16.41 49.00
CA SER A 279 -32.63 16.64 47.85
C SER A 279 -31.58 15.55 47.66
N ILE A 280 -31.05 14.98 48.75
CA ILE A 280 -30.07 13.87 48.69
C ILE A 280 -30.75 12.53 48.41
N LYS A 281 -31.93 12.29 48.97
CA LYS A 281 -32.74 11.08 48.73
C LYS A 281 -33.31 11.03 47.31
N SER A 282 -33.45 12.18 46.65
CA SER A 282 -33.76 12.27 45.23
C SER A 282 -32.57 11.76 44.40
N ASN A 283 -32.36 10.44 44.43
CA ASN A 283 -31.34 9.70 43.67
C ASN A 283 -31.59 9.69 42.16
N HIS A 284 -32.64 10.36 41.69
CA HIS A 284 -33.12 10.29 40.31
C HIS A 284 -32.05 10.64 39.29
N ILE A 285 -31.19 11.62 39.58
CA ILE A 285 -30.06 12.01 38.71
C ILE A 285 -29.03 10.88 38.59
N ILE A 286 -28.75 10.16 39.67
CA ILE A 286 -27.78 9.06 39.67
C ILE A 286 -28.36 7.86 38.93
N GLU A 287 -29.63 7.55 39.12
CA GLU A 287 -30.33 6.48 38.42
C GLU A 287 -30.40 6.73 36.91
N GLU A 288 -30.80 7.93 36.47
CA GLU A 288 -30.81 8.30 35.05
C GLU A 288 -29.41 8.21 34.42
N LYS A 289 -28.38 8.73 35.11
CA LYS A 289 -26.98 8.63 34.66
C LYS A 289 -26.52 7.18 34.55
N ASN A 290 -26.92 6.33 35.50
CA ASN A 290 -26.57 4.92 35.49
C ASN A 290 -27.25 4.18 34.33
N ASP A 291 -28.52 4.47 34.04
CA ASP A 291 -29.25 3.90 32.91
C ASP A 291 -28.69 4.37 31.56
N GLU A 292 -28.30 5.64 31.46
CA GLU A 292 -27.62 6.20 30.29
C GLU A 292 -26.29 5.47 30.03
N VAL A 293 -25.47 5.31 31.07
CA VAL A 293 -24.19 4.59 30.99
C VAL A 293 -24.40 3.12 30.65
N SER A 294 -25.35 2.46 31.30
CA SER A 294 -25.70 1.06 31.03
C SER A 294 -26.14 0.84 29.58
N SER A 295 -26.92 1.77 29.04
CA SER A 295 -27.35 1.77 27.63
C SER A 295 -26.16 1.95 26.69
N LYS A 296 -25.25 2.89 26.96
CA LYS A 296 -24.01 3.09 26.18
C LYS A 296 -23.11 1.85 26.23
N ILE A 297 -22.97 1.21 27.38
CA ILE A 297 -22.19 -0.04 27.55
C ILE A 297 -22.78 -1.15 26.67
N LYS A 298 -24.10 -1.36 26.69
CA LYS A 298 -24.76 -2.36 25.82
C LYS A 298 -24.51 -2.10 24.33
N LEU A 299 -24.57 -0.84 23.92
CA LEU A 299 -24.33 -0.42 22.54
C LEU A 299 -22.88 -0.67 22.12
N LYS A 300 -21.92 -0.28 22.97
CA LYS A 300 -20.49 -0.53 22.73
C LYS A 300 -20.15 -2.01 22.70
N LYS A 301 -20.78 -2.82 23.56
CA LYS A 301 -20.60 -4.28 23.55
C LYS A 301 -21.03 -4.91 22.22
N LYS A 302 -22.20 -4.51 21.70
CA LYS A 302 -22.64 -4.94 20.35
C LYS A 302 -21.67 -4.51 19.25
N GLN A 303 -21.09 -3.31 19.33
CA GLN A 303 -20.08 -2.86 18.37
C GLN A 303 -18.81 -3.72 18.44
N ILE A 304 -18.34 -4.06 19.64
CA ILE A 304 -17.18 -4.93 19.84
C ILE A 304 -17.45 -6.34 19.28
N ASP A 305 -18.62 -6.92 19.56
CA ASP A 305 -18.97 -8.26 19.04
C ASP A 305 -18.97 -8.28 17.50
N LYS A 306 -19.45 -7.20 16.87
CA LYS A 306 -19.41 -7.05 15.41
C LYS A 306 -17.97 -6.97 14.89
N LEU A 307 -17.10 -6.17 15.52
CA LEU A 307 -15.70 -6.05 15.14
C LEU A 307 -14.94 -7.37 15.31
N LEU A 308 -15.24 -8.15 16.36
CA LEU A 308 -14.65 -9.48 16.56
C LEU A 308 -15.07 -10.47 15.48
N PHE A 309 -16.33 -10.39 15.03
CA PHE A 309 -16.81 -11.19 13.90
C PHE A 309 -16.08 -10.83 12.60
N GLU A 310 -16.00 -9.53 12.27
CA GLU A 310 -15.27 -9.04 11.10
C GLU A 310 -13.78 -9.42 11.13
N GLN A 311 -13.13 -9.35 12.30
CA GLN A 311 -11.74 -9.83 12.47
C GLN A 311 -11.57 -11.30 12.13
N LYS A 312 -12.54 -12.15 12.52
CA LYS A 312 -12.50 -13.59 12.24
C LYS A 312 -12.62 -13.85 10.73
N GLU A 313 -13.53 -13.17 10.05
CA GLU A 313 -13.68 -13.27 8.59
C GLU A 313 -12.41 -12.83 7.86
N ILE A 314 -11.80 -11.72 8.29
CA ILE A 314 -10.51 -11.26 7.74
C ILE A 314 -9.42 -12.32 7.94
N LEU A 315 -9.33 -12.93 9.13
CA LEU A 315 -8.34 -13.95 9.41
C LEU A 315 -8.50 -15.19 8.51
N ASP A 316 -9.73 -15.61 8.27
CA ASP A 316 -10.02 -16.75 7.40
C ASP A 316 -9.74 -16.42 5.92
N ALA A 317 -10.06 -15.20 5.48
CA ALA A 317 -9.68 -14.72 4.15
C ALA A 317 -8.14 -14.68 3.96
N ILE A 318 -7.39 -14.21 4.95
CA ILE A 318 -5.91 -14.20 4.92
C ILE A 318 -5.36 -15.63 4.79
N LYS A 319 -5.92 -16.60 5.52
CA LYS A 319 -5.51 -18.01 5.41
C LYS A 319 -5.78 -18.57 4.01
N GLN A 320 -6.91 -18.22 3.39
CA GLN A 320 -7.24 -18.65 2.04
C GLN A 320 -6.28 -18.05 1.01
N ILE A 321 -6.03 -16.73 1.09
CA ILE A 321 -5.06 -16.03 0.25
C ILE A 321 -3.69 -16.70 0.37
N SER A 322 -3.21 -16.98 1.59
CA SER A 322 -1.91 -17.62 1.80
C SER A 322 -1.79 -19.00 1.14
N LYS A 323 -2.86 -19.81 1.17
CA LYS A 323 -2.88 -21.11 0.48
C LYS A 323 -2.82 -20.95 -1.03
N GLU A 324 -3.62 -20.04 -1.58
CA GLU A 324 -3.67 -19.75 -3.01
C GLU A 324 -2.32 -19.21 -3.51
N THR A 325 -1.70 -18.29 -2.78
CA THR A 325 -0.37 -17.75 -3.11
C THR A 325 0.68 -18.86 -3.19
N LYS A 326 0.71 -19.78 -2.21
CA LYS A 326 1.63 -20.93 -2.23
C LYS A 326 1.38 -21.85 -3.42
N PHE A 327 0.11 -22.07 -3.77
CA PHE A 327 -0.25 -22.89 -4.92
C PHE A 327 0.23 -22.24 -6.23
N GLN A 328 -0.03 -20.94 -6.41
CA GLN A 328 0.42 -20.18 -7.59
C GLN A 328 1.94 -20.11 -7.70
N GLU A 329 2.65 -19.96 -6.58
CA GLU A 329 4.12 -19.98 -6.54
C GLU A 329 4.67 -21.31 -7.05
N ASN A 330 4.08 -22.44 -6.63
CA ASN A 330 4.49 -23.76 -7.08
C ASN A 330 4.22 -23.97 -8.58
N GLU A 331 3.06 -23.55 -9.08
CA GLU A 331 2.73 -23.61 -10.53
C GLU A 331 3.68 -22.73 -11.34
N ASN A 332 3.99 -21.51 -10.88
CA ASN A 332 4.96 -20.64 -11.54
C ASN A 332 6.36 -21.24 -11.58
N ASN A 333 6.81 -21.89 -10.49
CA ASN A 333 8.10 -22.58 -10.46
C ASN A 333 8.15 -23.74 -11.47
N LYS A 334 7.04 -24.47 -11.62
CA LYS A 334 6.92 -25.54 -12.63
C LYS A 334 6.97 -24.99 -14.06
N LEU A 335 6.24 -23.92 -14.34
CA LEU A 335 6.26 -23.22 -15.62
C LEU A 335 7.66 -22.68 -15.95
N ASN A 336 8.33 -22.06 -14.98
CA ASN A 336 9.70 -21.57 -15.15
C ASN A 336 10.67 -22.70 -15.50
N LYS A 337 10.53 -23.87 -14.88
CA LYS A 337 11.33 -25.05 -15.23
C LYS A 337 11.09 -25.50 -16.68
N GLN A 338 9.82 -25.56 -17.11
CA GLN A 338 9.48 -25.92 -18.50
C GLN A 338 10.03 -24.90 -19.50
N VAL A 339 9.99 -23.61 -19.19
CA VAL A 339 10.57 -22.56 -20.05
C VAL A 339 12.08 -22.72 -20.18
N LEU A 340 12.78 -23.06 -19.08
CA LEU A 340 14.23 -23.34 -19.14
C LEU A 340 14.55 -24.56 -20.02
N GLU A 341 13.77 -25.63 -19.92
CA GLU A 341 13.92 -26.82 -20.77
C GLU A 341 13.70 -26.50 -22.25
N LEU A 342 12.65 -25.74 -22.58
CA LEU A 342 12.35 -25.32 -23.95
C LEU A 342 13.42 -24.38 -24.53
N ASN A 343 13.94 -23.46 -23.72
CA ASN A 343 15.04 -22.58 -24.16
C ASN A 343 16.30 -23.37 -24.49
N GLN A 344 16.60 -24.41 -23.70
CA GLN A 344 17.74 -25.27 -24.00
C GLN A 344 17.52 -26.08 -25.29
N GLU A 345 16.30 -26.59 -25.51
CA GLU A 345 15.95 -27.29 -26.74
C GLU A 345 16.03 -26.36 -27.96
N GLN A 346 15.58 -25.11 -27.84
CA GLN A 346 15.69 -24.11 -28.89
C GLN A 346 17.16 -23.86 -29.27
N ILE A 347 18.05 -23.66 -28.30
CA ILE A 347 19.49 -23.46 -28.55
C ILE A 347 20.07 -24.67 -29.31
N ASN A 348 19.75 -25.88 -28.87
CA ASN A 348 20.23 -27.10 -29.53
C ASN A 348 19.73 -27.22 -30.97
N LEU A 349 18.49 -26.82 -31.24
CA LEU A 349 17.93 -26.81 -32.60
C LEU A 349 18.58 -25.75 -33.49
N GLU A 350 18.85 -24.55 -32.95
CA GLU A 350 19.54 -23.47 -33.67
C GLU A 350 20.96 -23.90 -34.07
N GLU A 351 21.70 -24.55 -33.17
CA GLU A 351 23.02 -25.12 -33.48
C GLU A 351 22.96 -26.17 -34.60
N LYS A 352 21.96 -27.07 -34.54
CA LYS A 352 21.75 -28.10 -35.57
C LYS A 352 21.41 -27.49 -36.93
N ILE A 353 20.56 -26.46 -36.96
CA ILE A 353 20.23 -25.72 -38.19
C ILE A 353 21.49 -25.07 -38.76
N SER A 354 22.30 -24.41 -37.93
CA SER A 354 23.55 -23.79 -38.37
C SER A 354 24.52 -24.81 -38.97
N HIS A 355 24.65 -25.99 -38.35
CA HIS A 355 25.48 -27.07 -38.87
C HIS A 355 24.98 -27.58 -40.24
N MET A 356 23.67 -27.82 -40.37
CA MET A 356 23.07 -28.26 -41.62
C MET A 356 23.21 -27.22 -42.73
N GLN A 357 23.13 -25.93 -42.42
CA GLN A 357 23.34 -24.85 -43.39
C GLN A 357 24.77 -24.85 -43.93
N LYS A 358 25.78 -24.98 -43.06
CA LYS A 358 27.19 -25.09 -43.49
C LYS A 358 27.44 -26.30 -44.38
N GLN A 359 26.82 -27.45 -44.05
CA GLN A 359 26.92 -28.64 -44.88
C GLN A 359 26.29 -28.43 -46.25
N LYS A 360 25.10 -27.81 -46.30
CA LYS A 360 24.43 -27.46 -47.54
C LYS A 360 25.28 -26.52 -48.41
N GLU A 361 25.84 -25.45 -47.84
CA GLU A 361 26.73 -24.53 -48.55
C GLU A 361 27.95 -25.24 -49.15
N THR A 362 28.51 -26.20 -48.41
CA THR A 362 29.63 -27.02 -48.88
C THR A 362 29.23 -27.88 -50.08
N GLN A 363 28.07 -28.54 -50.01
CA GLN A 363 27.53 -29.38 -51.09
C GLN A 363 27.16 -28.56 -52.33
N GLU A 364 26.57 -27.37 -52.15
CA GLU A 364 26.25 -26.47 -53.26
C GLU A 364 27.51 -25.98 -53.98
N LYS A 365 28.59 -25.70 -53.22
CA LYS A 365 29.89 -25.35 -53.79
C LYS A 365 30.50 -26.52 -54.58
N GLU A 366 30.52 -27.72 -54.01
CA GLU A 366 31.03 -28.92 -54.69
C GLU A 366 30.26 -29.22 -55.98
N LEU A 367 28.93 -29.06 -55.95
CA LEU A 367 28.09 -29.23 -57.14
C LEU A 367 28.41 -28.18 -58.22
N ALA A 368 28.65 -26.93 -57.85
CA ALA A 368 29.05 -25.87 -58.78
C ALA A 368 30.43 -26.14 -59.41
N ASP A 369 31.38 -26.64 -58.62
CA ASP A 369 32.71 -27.04 -59.10
C ASP A 369 32.61 -28.20 -60.10
N LEU A 370 31.83 -29.24 -59.78
CA LEU A 370 31.57 -30.37 -60.69
C LEU A 370 30.85 -29.94 -61.98
N HIS A 371 29.92 -28.99 -61.89
CA HIS A 371 29.28 -28.43 -63.08
C HIS A 371 30.28 -27.72 -64.00
N THR A 372 31.23 -27.00 -63.42
CA THR A 372 32.29 -26.30 -64.15
C THR A 372 33.21 -27.32 -64.84
N GLU A 373 33.68 -28.33 -64.11
CA GLU A 373 34.53 -29.41 -64.65
C GLU A 373 33.82 -30.17 -65.79
N ARG A 374 32.53 -30.46 -65.63
CA ARG A 374 31.74 -31.11 -66.69
C ARG A 374 31.68 -30.27 -67.97
N LEU A 375 31.51 -28.95 -67.85
CA LEU A 375 31.48 -28.05 -69.01
C LEU A 375 32.84 -28.01 -69.73
N GLU A 376 33.94 -27.98 -68.98
CA GLU A 376 35.30 -28.08 -69.54
C GLU A 376 35.50 -29.39 -70.30
N PHE A 377 35.05 -30.51 -69.72
CA PHE A 377 35.12 -31.82 -70.37
C PHE A 377 34.30 -31.88 -71.67
N ILE A 378 33.08 -31.33 -71.67
CA ILE A 378 32.24 -31.24 -72.88
C ILE A 378 32.95 -30.42 -73.97
N SER A 379 33.55 -29.29 -73.60
CA SER A 379 34.31 -28.44 -74.54
C SER A 379 35.49 -29.20 -75.14
N LYS A 380 36.28 -29.88 -74.31
CA LYS A 380 37.43 -30.69 -74.75
C LYS A 380 37.01 -31.84 -75.66
N ASN A 381 35.89 -32.51 -75.36
CA ASN A 381 35.36 -33.56 -76.23
C ASN A 381 34.91 -33.03 -77.59
N LYS A 382 34.32 -31.83 -77.65
CA LYS A 382 33.98 -31.18 -78.92
C LYS A 382 35.22 -30.91 -79.76
N GLN A 383 36.28 -30.37 -79.15
CA GLN A 383 37.57 -30.17 -79.83
C GLN A 383 38.15 -31.49 -80.35
N ASN A 384 38.09 -32.57 -79.56
CA ASN A 384 38.52 -33.89 -79.99
C ASN A 384 37.72 -34.41 -81.19
N GLN A 385 36.39 -34.22 -81.19
CA GLN A 385 35.54 -34.60 -82.33
C GLN A 385 35.90 -33.82 -83.60
N GLU A 386 36.14 -32.51 -83.49
CA GLU A 386 36.57 -31.68 -84.61
C GLU A 386 37.92 -32.16 -85.17
N MET A 387 38.87 -32.49 -84.30
CA MET A 387 40.16 -33.07 -84.70
C MET A 387 39.99 -34.42 -85.41
N VAL A 388 39.15 -35.33 -84.90
CA VAL A 388 38.87 -36.63 -85.54
C VAL A 388 38.28 -36.44 -86.93
N GLN A 389 37.34 -35.50 -87.11
CA GLN A 389 36.79 -35.19 -88.43
C GLN A 389 37.85 -34.65 -89.40
N GLN A 390 38.78 -33.82 -88.92
CA GLN A 390 39.91 -33.35 -89.74
C GLN A 390 40.83 -34.52 -90.14
N ILE A 391 41.18 -35.40 -89.20
CA ILE A 391 42.00 -36.59 -89.47
C ILE A 391 41.34 -37.45 -90.56
N GLN A 392 40.04 -37.71 -90.45
CA GLN A 392 39.29 -38.49 -91.46
C GLN A 392 39.35 -37.83 -92.85
N LYS A 393 39.16 -36.50 -92.93
CA LYS A 393 39.30 -35.77 -94.20
C LYS A 393 40.69 -35.93 -94.82
N TYR A 394 41.75 -35.86 -94.01
CA TYR A 394 43.11 -36.08 -94.49
C TYR A 394 43.36 -37.52 -94.92
N GLN A 395 42.85 -38.51 -94.19
CA GLN A 395 42.96 -39.93 -94.56
C GLN A 395 42.30 -40.21 -95.91
N THR A 396 41.06 -39.73 -96.13
CA THR A 396 40.38 -39.88 -97.43
C THR A 396 41.15 -39.21 -98.55
N ARG A 397 41.76 -38.04 -98.30
CA ARG A 397 42.59 -37.37 -99.31
C ARG A 397 43.86 -38.15 -99.62
N LEU A 398 44.52 -38.71 -98.61
CA LEU A 398 45.72 -39.53 -98.77
C LEU A 398 45.43 -40.82 -99.56
N GLU A 399 44.28 -41.45 -99.31
CA GLU A 399 43.83 -42.63 -100.06
C GLU A 399 43.65 -42.32 -101.55
N LYS A 400 42.95 -41.22 -101.88
CA LYS A 400 42.80 -40.74 -103.27
C LYS A 400 44.16 -40.49 -103.94
N ILE A 401 45.07 -39.79 -103.26
CA ILE A 401 46.42 -39.53 -103.77
C ILE A 401 47.18 -40.84 -104.00
N SER A 402 47.04 -41.81 -103.10
CA SER A 402 47.67 -43.13 -103.24
C SER A 402 47.14 -43.90 -104.45
N ASP A 403 45.83 -43.86 -104.71
CA ASP A 403 45.22 -44.51 -105.86
C ASP A 403 45.62 -43.84 -107.18
N GLU A 404 45.59 -42.50 -107.23
CA GLU A 404 46.10 -41.73 -108.37
C GLU A 404 47.56 -42.06 -108.65
N ARG A 405 48.40 -42.10 -107.60
CA ARG A 405 49.81 -42.48 -107.72
C ARG A 405 49.98 -43.87 -108.31
N ARG A 406 49.21 -44.87 -107.84
CA ARG A 406 49.25 -46.25 -108.37
C ARG A 406 48.84 -46.30 -109.85
N LEU A 407 47.84 -45.53 -110.25
CA LEU A 407 47.41 -45.44 -111.64
C LEU A 407 48.51 -44.86 -112.52
N PHE A 408 49.12 -43.75 -112.11
CA PHE A 408 50.25 -43.15 -112.82
C PHE A 408 51.48 -44.07 -112.86
N GLU A 409 51.81 -44.76 -111.76
CA GLU A 409 52.90 -45.74 -111.72
C GLU A 409 52.66 -46.88 -112.73
N SER A 410 51.43 -47.38 -112.83
CA SER A 410 51.06 -48.40 -113.81
C SER A 410 51.15 -47.90 -115.24
N GLU A 411 50.68 -46.67 -115.50
CA GLU A 411 50.74 -46.04 -116.82
C GLU A 411 52.19 -45.82 -117.27
N ILE A 412 53.03 -45.26 -116.38
CA ILE A 412 54.47 -45.10 -116.64
C ILE A 412 55.10 -46.45 -116.97
N LYS A 413 54.82 -47.49 -116.18
CA LYS A 413 55.36 -48.84 -116.42
C LYS A 413 54.94 -49.41 -117.79
N ASN A 414 53.70 -49.15 -118.22
CA ASN A 414 53.23 -49.56 -119.55
C ASN A 414 53.93 -48.78 -120.67
N GLN A 415 54.06 -47.46 -120.52
CA GLN A 415 54.77 -46.62 -121.48
C GLN A 415 56.25 -47.01 -121.58
N THR A 416 56.90 -47.33 -120.46
CA THR A 416 58.29 -47.85 -120.46
C THR A 416 58.40 -49.14 -121.25
N ARG A 417 57.49 -50.10 -121.07
CA ARG A 417 57.48 -51.36 -121.84
C ARG A 417 57.29 -51.13 -123.34
N LEU A 418 56.35 -50.26 -123.73
CA LEU A 418 56.13 -49.93 -125.14
C LEU A 418 57.39 -49.30 -125.76
N LEU A 419 58.06 -48.43 -125.03
CA LEU A 419 59.32 -47.81 -125.47
C LEU A 419 60.46 -48.83 -125.58
N GLU A 420 60.56 -49.78 -124.65
CA GLU A 420 61.50 -50.91 -124.73
C GLU A 420 61.23 -51.79 -125.96
N ASP A 421 59.95 -52.10 -126.24
CA ASP A 421 59.53 -52.85 -127.43
C ASP A 421 59.87 -52.11 -128.73
N GLU A 422 59.67 -50.79 -128.78
CA GLU A 422 60.05 -49.95 -129.92
C GLU A 422 61.58 -49.91 -130.11
N GLN A 423 62.34 -49.72 -129.04
CA GLN A 423 63.81 -49.77 -129.10
C GLN A 423 64.32 -51.14 -129.56
N GLN A 424 63.66 -52.23 -129.16
CA GLN A 424 64.04 -53.57 -129.62
C GLN A 424 63.72 -53.78 -131.10
N LYS A 425 62.56 -53.29 -131.59
CA LYS A 425 62.25 -53.27 -133.02
C LYS A 425 63.28 -52.47 -133.81
N GLU A 426 63.67 -51.29 -133.32
CA GLU A 426 64.69 -50.45 -133.93
C GLU A 426 66.04 -51.17 -134.03
N LYS A 427 66.48 -51.83 -132.95
CA LYS A 427 67.70 -52.66 -132.95
C LYS A 427 67.63 -53.79 -133.98
N ASN A 428 66.49 -54.48 -134.08
CA ASN A 428 66.31 -55.55 -135.05
C ASN A 428 66.41 -55.01 -136.49
N ILE A 429 65.76 -53.88 -136.78
CA ILE A 429 65.85 -53.21 -138.10
C ILE A 429 67.29 -52.77 -138.39
N MET A 430 68.00 -52.17 -137.42
CA MET A 430 69.41 -51.81 -137.58
C MET A 430 70.29 -53.03 -137.87
N ALA A 431 70.07 -54.14 -137.16
CA ALA A 431 70.78 -55.39 -137.40
C ALA A 431 70.53 -55.93 -138.82
N ASP A 432 69.28 -55.87 -139.29
CA ASP A 432 68.91 -56.24 -140.67
C ASP A 432 69.60 -55.33 -141.70
N ILE A 433 69.62 -54.02 -141.48
CA ILE A 433 70.31 -53.06 -142.36
C ILE A 433 71.82 -53.35 -142.40
N ILE A 434 72.47 -53.54 -141.24
CA ILE A 434 73.89 -53.88 -141.16
C ILE A 434 74.15 -55.18 -141.92
N SER A 435 73.34 -56.23 -141.69
CA SER A 435 73.44 -57.52 -142.39
C SER A 435 73.38 -57.36 -143.91
N VAL A 436 72.41 -56.59 -144.43
CA VAL A 436 72.28 -56.27 -145.86
C VAL A 436 73.50 -55.49 -146.37
N GLN A 437 73.99 -54.49 -145.63
CA GLN A 437 75.18 -53.73 -146.01
C GLN A 437 76.46 -54.57 -146.07
N THR A 438 76.64 -55.53 -145.15
CA THR A 438 77.75 -56.50 -145.23
C THR A 438 77.64 -57.37 -146.47
N LYS A 439 76.45 -57.90 -146.79
CA LYS A 439 76.22 -58.72 -147.99
C LYS A 439 76.42 -57.99 -149.32
N LEU A 440 76.38 -56.66 -149.33
CA LEU A 440 76.61 -55.83 -150.52
C LEU A 440 78.07 -55.40 -150.69
N LYS A 441 78.93 -55.66 -149.70
CA LYS A 441 80.37 -55.33 -149.73
C LYS A 441 81.26 -56.53 -150.08
N ASP A 442 80.75 -57.74 -149.96
CA ASP A 442 81.32 -58.97 -150.51
C ASP A 442 80.80 -59.19 -151.94
#